data_AF-A0A078LQJ0-F1
#
_entry.id   AF-A0A078LQJ0-F1
#
_cell.length_a   1.000
_cell.length_b   1.000
_cell.length_c   1.000
_cell.angle_alpha   90.00
_cell.angle_beta   90.00
_cell.angle_gamma   90.00
#
_symmetry.space_group_name_H-M   'P 1'
#
loop_
_entity.id
_entity.type
_entity.pdbx_description
1 polymer ?
#
loop_
_entity_poly.entity_id
_entity_poly.type
_entity_poly.pdbx_seq_one_letter_code
_entity_poly.pdbx_strand_id
1 'polypeptide(L)'
;MAGQAKGKKIRNVEEALKTYEKYRADINKKINAKDRAAIAAALESVKLSDISSNLNRFSRGLGYAGKITNFADWITEFGKAARTDNWRPFFVKTETIIAGNAATALVALVFSILTGSALGIIGYGLLMAVTGALIDETLVEKANKFFGI
;
A
#
# COMPACT_ATOMS: atom_id res chain seq x y z
N MET A 1 -2.72 -9.05 7.69
CA MET A 1 -1.66 -8.64 6.75
C MET A 1 -0.27 -9.04 7.22
N ALA A 2 0.24 -8.55 8.35
CA ALA A 2 1.60 -8.84 8.85
C ALA A 2 1.96 -10.34 8.90
N GLY A 3 1.11 -11.19 9.48
CA GLY A 3 1.35 -12.64 9.53
C GLY A 3 1.42 -13.30 8.15
N GLN A 4 0.68 -12.76 7.17
CA GLN A 4 0.62 -13.28 5.81
C GLN A 4 1.82 -12.83 4.96
N ALA A 5 2.49 -11.74 5.36
CA ALA A 5 3.70 -11.22 4.72
C ALA A 5 5.00 -11.87 5.25
N LYS A 6 4.97 -12.46 6.45
CA LYS A 6 6.15 -13.07 7.08
C LYS A 6 6.77 -14.14 6.18
N GLY A 7 8.06 -13.99 5.86
CA GLY A 7 8.81 -14.91 5.00
C GLY A 7 8.51 -14.81 3.50
N LYS A 8 7.58 -13.94 3.08
CA LYS A 8 7.24 -13.76 1.67
C LYS A 8 8.06 -12.63 1.03
N LYS A 9 8.20 -12.72 -0.29
CA LYS A 9 8.63 -11.62 -1.15
C LYS A 9 7.41 -10.92 -1.74
N ILE A 10 7.59 -9.65 -2.11
CA ILE A 10 6.62 -8.93 -2.94
C ILE A 10 6.50 -9.66 -4.28
N ARG A 11 5.27 -9.82 -4.75
CA ARG A 11 4.95 -10.43 -6.04
C ARG A 11 5.42 -9.54 -7.19
N ASN A 12 5.64 -10.12 -8.36
CA ASN A 12 5.98 -9.32 -9.53
C ASN A 12 4.82 -8.41 -9.96
N VAL A 13 5.14 -7.33 -10.65
CA VAL A 13 4.18 -6.33 -11.14
C VAL A 13 3.01 -6.93 -11.90
N GLU A 14 3.25 -7.87 -12.81
CA GLU A 14 2.20 -8.43 -13.67
C GLU A 14 1.20 -9.27 -12.88
N GLU A 15 1.68 -10.03 -11.90
CA GLU A 15 0.85 -10.76 -10.95
C GLU A 15 0.03 -9.83 -10.05
N ALA A 16 0.66 -8.78 -9.52
CA ALA A 16 -0.01 -7.81 -8.68
C ALA A 16 -1.10 -7.05 -9.47
N LEU A 17 -0.80 -6.64 -10.71
CA LEU A 17 -1.75 -6.03 -11.63
C LEU A 17 -2.92 -6.97 -11.91
N LYS A 18 -2.65 -8.22 -12.30
CA LYS A 18 -3.70 -9.19 -12.58
C LYS A 18 -4.63 -9.39 -11.38
N THR A 19 -4.06 -9.51 -10.17
CA THR A 19 -4.86 -9.62 -8.94
C THR A 19 -5.65 -8.34 -8.69
N TYR A 20 -5.06 -7.15 -8.83
CA TYR A 20 -5.80 -5.89 -8.62
C TYR A 20 -6.95 -5.71 -9.63
N GLU A 21 -6.70 -5.95 -10.91
CA GLU A 21 -7.70 -5.83 -11.99
C GLU A 21 -8.92 -6.73 -11.77
N LYS A 22 -8.73 -7.94 -11.23
CA LYS A 22 -9.82 -8.84 -10.83
C LYS A 22 -10.82 -8.18 -9.87
N TYR A 23 -10.34 -7.32 -8.99
CA TYR A 23 -11.14 -6.65 -7.94
C TYR A 23 -11.39 -5.16 -8.21
N ARG A 24 -10.82 -4.61 -9.29
CA ARG A 24 -10.83 -3.19 -9.59
C ARG A 24 -12.24 -2.62 -9.72
N ALA A 25 -13.13 -3.32 -10.42
CA ALA A 25 -14.51 -2.87 -10.59
C ALA A 25 -15.23 -2.72 -9.23
N ASP A 26 -14.99 -3.65 -8.32
CA ASP A 26 -15.61 -3.68 -6.99
C ASP A 26 -15.05 -2.59 -6.07
N ILE A 27 -13.73 -2.40 -6.07
CA ILE A 27 -13.08 -1.29 -5.38
C ILE A 27 -13.60 0.05 -5.93
N ASN A 28 -13.69 0.20 -7.25
CA ASN A 28 -14.11 1.44 -7.89
C ASN A 28 -15.58 1.78 -7.64
N LYS A 29 -16.46 0.79 -7.42
CA LYS A 29 -17.85 1.04 -7.01
C LYS A 29 -17.96 1.74 -5.65
N LYS A 30 -16.99 1.56 -4.76
CA LYS A 30 -17.01 2.09 -3.39
C LYS A 30 -16.22 3.38 -3.21
N ILE A 31 -15.34 3.71 -4.15
CA ILE A 31 -14.44 4.85 -4.04
C ILE A 31 -14.73 5.84 -5.16
N ASN A 32 -15.46 6.90 -4.84
CA ASN A 32 -15.81 7.94 -5.79
C ASN A 32 -14.65 8.95 -5.99
N ALA A 33 -14.83 9.91 -6.90
CA ALA A 33 -13.82 10.92 -7.19
C ALA A 33 -13.44 11.80 -5.98
N LYS A 34 -14.41 12.14 -5.11
CA LYS A 34 -14.17 12.92 -3.89
C LYS A 34 -13.31 12.14 -2.89
N ASP A 35 -13.59 10.84 -2.73
CA ASP A 35 -12.80 9.96 -1.86
C ASP A 35 -11.36 9.87 -2.38
N ARG A 36 -11.16 9.69 -3.69
CA ARG A 36 -9.83 9.67 -4.33
C ARG A 36 -9.07 10.96 -4.12
N ALA A 37 -9.73 12.10 -4.28
CA ALA A 37 -9.12 13.41 -4.04
C ALA A 37 -8.73 13.59 -2.57
N ALA A 38 -9.59 13.16 -1.63
CA ALA A 38 -9.32 13.22 -0.20
C ALA A 38 -8.15 12.32 0.20
N ILE A 39 -8.07 11.09 -0.34
CA ILE A 39 -6.94 10.18 -0.12
C ILE A 39 -5.64 10.83 -0.59
N ALA A 40 -5.62 11.38 -1.79
CA ALA A 40 -4.41 12.00 -2.33
C ALA A 40 -3.98 13.24 -1.53
N ALA A 41 -4.92 14.11 -1.13
CA ALA A 41 -4.62 15.26 -0.27
C ALA A 41 -4.13 14.83 1.14
N ALA A 42 -4.71 13.76 1.69
CA ALA A 42 -4.27 13.20 2.97
C ALA A 42 -2.83 12.67 2.91
N LEU A 43 -2.41 12.10 1.76
CA LEU A 43 -1.04 11.64 1.54
C LEU A 43 -0.07 12.79 1.31
N GLU A 44 -0.48 13.83 0.60
CA GLU A 44 0.33 15.04 0.35
C GLU A 44 0.63 15.82 1.64
N SER A 45 -0.26 15.75 2.64
CA SER A 45 -0.07 16.41 3.93
C SER A 45 0.77 15.62 4.95
N VAL A 46 1.22 14.41 4.60
CA VAL A 46 2.00 13.55 5.49
C VAL A 46 3.38 14.13 5.76
N LYS A 47 3.76 14.20 7.04
CA LYS A 47 5.12 14.52 7.46
C LYS A 47 6.01 13.29 7.29
N LEU A 48 6.93 13.33 6.32
CA LEU A 48 7.85 12.22 6.05
C LEU A 48 8.72 11.82 7.25
N SER A 49 9.00 12.75 8.16
CA SER A 49 9.69 12.49 9.43
C SER A 49 8.94 11.49 10.31
N ASP A 50 7.61 11.62 10.38
CA ASP A 50 6.75 10.79 11.22
C ASP A 50 6.65 9.38 10.63
N ILE A 51 6.55 9.30 9.30
CA ILE A 51 6.62 8.03 8.57
C ILE A 51 7.96 7.35 8.81
N SER A 52 9.08 8.06 8.66
CA SER A 52 10.41 7.50 8.85
C SER A 52 10.62 6.94 10.27
N SER A 53 10.15 7.65 11.29
CA SER A 53 10.24 7.21 12.69
C SER A 53 9.44 5.92 12.91
N ASN A 54 8.19 5.88 12.43
CA ASN A 54 7.34 4.70 12.53
C ASN A 54 7.87 3.52 11.69
N LEU A 55 8.45 3.80 10.53
CA LEU A 55 8.99 2.79 9.62
C LEU A 55 10.14 2.03 10.25
N ASN A 56 11.03 2.72 10.94
CA ASN A 56 12.11 2.09 11.68
C ASN A 56 11.58 1.18 12.80
N ARG A 57 10.54 1.62 13.52
CA ARG A 57 9.90 0.85 14.60
C ARG A 57 9.21 -0.41 14.06
N PHE A 58 8.36 -0.25 13.04
CA PHE A 58 7.64 -1.37 12.43
C PHE A 58 8.56 -2.34 11.69
N SER A 59 9.59 -1.86 10.99
CA SER A 59 10.56 -2.73 10.33
C SER A 59 11.25 -3.65 11.33
N ARG A 60 11.74 -3.11 12.45
CA ARG A 60 12.33 -3.90 13.54
C ARG A 60 11.32 -4.87 14.15
N GLY A 61 10.11 -4.42 14.45
CA GLY A 61 9.05 -5.26 15.02
C GLY A 61 8.61 -6.41 14.10
N LEU A 62 8.71 -6.22 12.78
CA LEU A 62 8.39 -7.23 11.77
C LEU A 62 9.61 -8.04 11.31
N GLY A 63 10.78 -7.84 11.94
CA GLY A 63 12.00 -8.59 11.67
C GLY A 63 12.70 -8.23 10.35
N TYR A 64 12.44 -7.04 9.79
CA TYR A 64 13.13 -6.53 8.61
C TYR A 64 14.26 -5.57 9.02
N ALA A 65 15.49 -5.91 8.63
CA ALA A 65 16.70 -5.12 8.91
C ALA A 65 17.31 -4.44 7.67
N GLY A 66 16.67 -4.59 6.50
CA GLY A 66 17.13 -3.96 5.26
C GLY A 66 16.78 -2.48 5.16
N LYS A 67 17.22 -1.83 4.09
CA LYS A 67 16.87 -0.44 3.79
C LYS A 67 15.56 -0.35 3.01
N ILE A 68 14.79 0.69 3.30
CA ILE A 68 13.67 1.15 2.47
C ILE A 68 14.06 2.54 1.97
N THR A 69 14.16 2.70 0.66
CA THR A 69 14.61 3.95 0.01
C THR A 69 13.47 4.54 -0.80
N ASN A 70 13.54 5.85 -1.07
CA ASN A 70 12.60 6.54 -1.97
C ASN A 70 11.11 6.33 -1.62
N PHE A 71 10.78 6.15 -0.34
CA PHE A 71 9.39 5.93 0.08
C PHE A 71 8.51 7.18 -0.08
N ALA A 72 9.10 8.37 -0.14
CA ALA A 72 8.39 9.61 -0.47
C ALA A 72 7.84 9.58 -1.91
N ASP A 73 8.64 9.10 -2.87
CA ASP A 73 8.20 8.87 -4.24
C ASP A 73 7.11 7.80 -4.29
N TRP A 74 7.25 6.75 -3.48
CA TRP A 74 6.24 5.69 -3.39
C TRP A 74 4.89 6.22 -2.91
N ILE A 75 4.88 7.07 -1.87
CA ILE A 75 3.67 7.76 -1.39
C ILE A 75 3.07 8.65 -2.48
N THR A 76 3.92 9.36 -3.23
CA THR A 76 3.50 10.22 -4.34
C THR A 76 2.86 9.40 -5.47
N GLU A 77 3.46 8.28 -5.87
CA GLU A 77 2.89 7.39 -6.88
C GLU A 77 1.59 6.72 -6.41
N PHE A 78 1.48 6.40 -5.12
CA PHE A 78 0.21 5.93 -4.55
C PHE A 78 -0.89 6.99 -4.68
N GLY A 79 -0.60 8.25 -4.34
CA GLY A 79 -1.54 9.36 -4.50
C GLY A 79 -1.97 9.60 -5.96
N LYS A 80 -1.02 9.51 -6.90
CA LYS A 80 -1.32 9.58 -8.34
C LYS A 80 -2.19 8.41 -8.81
N ALA A 81 -1.88 7.19 -8.39
CA ALA A 81 -2.65 6.00 -8.74
C ALA A 81 -4.07 6.06 -8.15
N ALA A 82 -4.23 6.54 -6.91
CA ALA A 82 -5.54 6.75 -6.31
C ALA A 82 -6.39 7.74 -7.13
N ARG A 83 -5.81 8.84 -7.63
CA ARG A 83 -6.52 9.84 -8.48
C ARG A 83 -6.86 9.31 -9.86
N THR A 84 -5.91 8.65 -10.53
CA THR A 84 -5.99 8.30 -11.96
C THR A 84 -6.48 6.89 -12.22
N ASP A 85 -6.54 6.06 -11.17
CA ASP A 85 -6.80 4.63 -11.26
C ASP A 85 -5.80 3.85 -12.13
N ASN A 86 -4.60 4.40 -12.33
CA ASN A 86 -3.48 3.76 -13.01
C ASN A 86 -2.45 3.25 -11.99
N TRP A 87 -2.51 1.95 -11.69
CA TRP A 87 -1.73 1.32 -10.62
C TRP A 87 -0.36 0.78 -11.06
N ARG A 88 -0.11 0.67 -12.37
CA ARG A 88 1.13 0.10 -12.90
C ARG A 88 2.38 0.86 -12.43
N PRO A 89 2.45 2.21 -12.50
CA PRO A 89 3.63 2.94 -12.01
C PRO A 89 3.91 2.70 -10.53
N PHE A 90 2.86 2.62 -9.71
CA PHE A 90 2.95 2.36 -8.28
C PHE A 90 3.48 0.94 -7.99
N PHE A 91 3.00 -0.09 -8.68
CA PHE A 91 3.51 -1.46 -8.52
C PHE A 91 4.97 -1.56 -8.96
N VAL A 92 5.34 -0.95 -10.08
CA VAL A 92 6.73 -0.90 -10.54
C VAL A 92 7.63 -0.20 -9.51
N LYS A 93 7.19 0.95 -8.98
CA LYS A 93 7.93 1.66 -7.92
C LYS A 93 8.14 0.76 -6.70
N THR A 94 7.13 -0.03 -6.32
CA THR A 94 7.20 -0.91 -5.14
C THR A 94 8.38 -1.89 -5.20
N GLU A 95 8.65 -2.49 -6.36
CA GLU A 95 9.77 -3.43 -6.53
C GLU A 95 11.15 -2.78 -6.29
N THR A 96 11.25 -1.46 -6.41
CA THR A 96 12.53 -0.73 -6.37
C THR A 96 12.88 -0.16 -4.99
N ILE A 97 11.91 -0.06 -4.07
CA ILE A 97 12.09 0.68 -2.82
C ILE A 97 12.56 -0.18 -1.64
N ILE A 98 12.49 -1.50 -1.74
CA ILE A 98 12.75 -2.44 -0.63
C ILE A 98 13.89 -3.38 -1.01
N ALA A 99 14.99 -3.30 -0.26
CA ALA A 99 16.11 -4.23 -0.42
C ALA A 99 15.65 -5.68 -0.17
N GLY A 100 16.00 -6.58 -1.10
CA GLY A 100 15.62 -8.00 -1.01
C GLY A 100 14.12 -8.29 -1.24
N ASN A 101 13.33 -7.26 -1.59
CA ASN A 101 11.92 -7.36 -1.95
C ASN A 101 11.04 -8.03 -0.88
N ALA A 102 11.35 -7.82 0.40
CA ALA A 102 10.66 -8.46 1.52
C ALA A 102 9.25 -7.88 1.73
N ALA A 103 8.22 -8.73 1.75
CA ALA A 103 6.84 -8.28 1.96
C ALA A 103 6.63 -7.66 3.35
N THR A 104 7.38 -8.09 4.36
CA THR A 104 7.31 -7.51 5.72
C THR A 104 7.74 -6.04 5.76
N ALA A 105 8.69 -5.64 4.91
CA ALA A 105 9.12 -4.26 4.77
C ALA A 105 8.02 -3.39 4.15
N LEU A 106 7.30 -3.93 3.15
CA LEU A 106 6.15 -3.24 2.55
C LEU A 106 5.03 -3.05 3.58
N VAL A 107 4.74 -4.07 4.39
CA VAL A 107 3.77 -3.95 5.49
C VAL A 107 4.23 -2.90 6.52
N ALA A 108 5.52 -2.86 6.85
CA ALA A 108 6.05 -1.84 7.74
C ALA A 108 5.83 -0.41 7.19
N LEU A 109 6.07 -0.20 5.90
CA LEU A 109 5.81 1.08 5.24
C LEU A 109 4.34 1.46 5.29
N VAL A 110 3.45 0.52 4.96
CA VAL A 110 2.00 0.74 4.99
C VAL A 110 1.53 1.08 6.40
N PHE A 111 1.97 0.36 7.42
CA PHE A 111 1.61 0.67 8.81
C PHE A 111 2.12 2.05 9.24
N SER A 112 3.32 2.44 8.79
CA SER A 112 3.86 3.77 9.08
C SER A 112 3.02 4.89 8.48
N ILE A 113 2.54 4.69 7.25
CA ILE A 113 1.63 5.62 6.58
C ILE A 113 0.30 5.68 7.33
N LEU A 114 -0.28 4.54 7.68
CA LEU A 114 -1.55 4.49 8.41
C LEU A 114 -1.49 5.16 9.79
N THR A 115 -0.35 5.09 10.48
CA THR A 115 -0.18 5.77 11.77
C THR A 115 0.23 7.24 11.65
N GLY A 116 0.75 7.66 10.49
CA GLY A 116 1.23 9.03 10.23
C GLY A 116 0.37 9.84 9.28
N SER A 117 -0.80 9.36 8.89
CA SER A 117 -1.71 10.03 7.94
C SER A 117 -3.16 9.95 8.38
N ALA A 118 -3.97 10.89 7.91
CA ALA A 118 -5.43 10.94 8.12
C ALA A 118 -6.19 10.36 6.90
N LEU A 119 -5.82 9.16 6.46
CA LEU A 119 -6.38 8.53 5.24
C LEU A 119 -7.89 8.19 5.32
N GLY A 120 -8.44 8.11 6.54
CA GLY A 120 -9.80 7.65 6.78
C GLY A 120 -10.02 6.18 6.40
N ILE A 121 -11.24 5.70 6.61
CA ILE A 121 -11.59 4.28 6.45
C ILE A 121 -11.49 3.81 4.99
N ILE A 122 -11.83 4.68 4.03
CA ILE A 122 -11.77 4.38 2.60
C ILE A 122 -10.32 4.32 2.10
N GLY A 123 -9.49 5.30 2.49
CA GLY A 123 -8.06 5.29 2.16
C GLY A 123 -7.32 4.11 2.76
N TYR A 124 -7.67 3.73 4.00
CA TYR A 124 -7.18 2.51 4.63
C TYR A 124 -7.52 1.27 3.79
N GLY A 125 -8.79 1.08 3.43
CA GLY A 125 -9.20 -0.07 2.64
C GLY A 125 -8.51 -0.13 1.27
N LEU A 126 -8.33 1.02 0.60
CA LEU A 126 -7.66 1.08 -0.69
C LEU A 126 -6.18 0.71 -0.57
N LEU A 127 -5.47 1.30 0.40
CA LEU A 127 -4.06 1.00 0.65
C LEU A 127 -3.86 -0.48 0.99
N MET A 128 -4.78 -1.06 1.77
CA MET A 128 -4.76 -2.48 2.11
C MET A 128 -5.03 -3.38 0.91
N ALA A 129 -5.97 -3.02 0.03
CA ALA A 129 -6.27 -3.78 -1.17
C ALA A 129 -5.07 -3.81 -2.14
N VAL A 130 -4.46 -2.66 -2.43
CA VAL A 130 -3.33 -2.60 -3.37
C VAL A 130 -2.07 -3.24 -2.80
N THR A 131 -1.84 -3.10 -1.49
CA THR A 131 -0.74 -3.79 -0.80
C THR A 131 -0.99 -5.29 -0.75
N GLY A 132 -2.26 -5.69 -0.57
CA GLY A 132 -2.67 -7.08 -0.65
C GLY A 132 -2.31 -7.70 -2.00
N ALA A 133 -2.58 -7.00 -3.11
CA ALA A 133 -2.26 -7.50 -4.45
C ALA A 133 -0.76 -7.78 -4.63
N LEU A 134 0.09 -6.95 -4.01
CA LEU A 134 1.55 -7.08 -4.00
C LEU A 134 2.09 -8.21 -3.09
N ILE A 135 1.27 -8.79 -2.21
CA ILE A 135 1.71 -9.78 -1.22
C ILE A 135 1.01 -11.13 -1.43
N ASP A 136 -0.33 -11.13 -1.43
CA ASP A 136 -1.17 -12.31 -1.47
C ASP A 136 -2.61 -11.92 -1.82
N GLU A 137 -3.19 -12.58 -2.82
CA GLU A 137 -4.56 -12.33 -3.27
C GLU A 137 -5.61 -12.42 -2.15
N THR A 138 -5.43 -13.31 -1.18
CA THR A 138 -6.35 -13.45 -0.03
C THR A 138 -6.41 -12.19 0.84
N LEU A 139 -5.41 -11.30 0.78
CA LEU A 139 -5.45 -10.00 1.45
C LEU A 139 -6.37 -9.02 0.72
N VAL A 140 -6.46 -9.12 -0.61
CA VAL A 140 -7.37 -8.29 -1.42
C VAL A 140 -8.81 -8.71 -1.17
N GLU A 141 -9.07 -10.02 -1.09
CA GLU A 141 -10.39 -10.55 -0.72
C GLU A 141 -10.84 -10.04 0.65
N LYS A 142 -9.93 -10.02 1.64
CA LYS A 142 -10.23 -9.48 2.97
C LYS A 142 -10.49 -7.97 2.93
N ALA A 143 -9.75 -7.23 2.11
CA ALA A 143 -9.97 -5.79 1.91
C ALA A 143 -11.32 -5.51 1.22
N ASN A 144 -11.73 -6.35 0.27
CA ASN A 144 -13.04 -6.23 -0.37
C ASN A 144 -14.20 -6.54 0.59
N LYS A 145 -14.06 -7.59 1.39
CA LYS A 145 -15.03 -7.88 2.46
C LYS A 145 -15.16 -6.73 3.45
N PHE A 146 -14.06 -6.04 3.74
CA PHE A 146 -14.09 -4.83 4.56
C PHE A 146 -14.91 -3.70 3.91
N PHE A 147 -14.89 -3.58 2.59
CA PHE A 147 -15.77 -2.68 1.83
C PHE A 147 -17.21 -3.20 1.68
N GLY A 148 -17.54 -4.37 2.25
CA GLY A 148 -18.84 -5.01 2.15
C GLY A 148 -19.11 -5.63 0.78
N ILE A 149 -18.08 -6.22 0.17
CA ILE A 149 -18.12 -6.90 -1.13
C ILE A 149 -17.69 -8.36 -0.98
#